data_AF-A0A829PT96-F1
#
_entry.id   AF-A0A829PT96-F1
#
_cell.length_a   1.000
_cell.length_b   1.000
_cell.length_c   1.000
_cell.angle_alpha   90.00
_cell.angle_beta   90.00
_cell.angle_gamma   90.00
#
_symmetry.space_group_name_H-M   'P 1'
#
loop_
_entity.id
_entity.type
_entity.pdbx_description
1 polymer ?
#
loop_
_entity_poly.entity_id
_entity_poly.type
_entity_poly.pdbx_seq_one_letter_code
_entity_poly.pdbx_strand_id
1 'polypeptide(L)' 'MYRYPGVIGGKTGFTDIARKTYVVAAERDGKRLVVSMMYGLVHEGGPTYWDQAASLFDWGFVNDGSSSVGSL' A
#
# COMPACT_ATOMS: atom_id res chain seq x y z
N MET A 1 11.61 -7.27 -8.26
CA MET A 1 11.48 -6.40 -7.07
C MET A 1 11.69 -4.96 -7.52
N TYR A 2 10.71 -4.36 -8.23
CA TYR A 2 10.62 -2.93 -8.56
C TYR A 2 9.21 -2.73 -9.14
N ARG A 3 8.20 -2.43 -8.31
CA ARG A 3 6.82 -2.21 -8.81
C ARG A 3 6.25 -0.83 -8.48
N TYR A 4 6.89 -0.08 -7.59
CA TYR A 4 6.54 1.30 -7.31
C TYR A 4 7.83 2.06 -6.88
N PRO A 5 8.13 3.25 -7.44
CA PRO A 5 9.30 4.03 -7.07
C PRO A 5 9.31 4.39 -5.59
N GLY A 6 10.48 4.31 -4.95
CA GLY A 6 10.63 4.66 -3.54
C GLY A 6 10.15 3.60 -2.56
N VAL A 7 9.72 2.42 -3.00
CA VAL A 7 9.44 1.31 -2.07
C VAL A 7 10.71 0.93 -1.31
N ILE A 8 10.62 1.01 0.02
CA ILE A 8 11.73 0.69 0.95
C ILE A 8 11.55 -0.68 1.63
N GLY A 9 10.38 -1.31 1.47
CA GLY A 9 10.15 -2.67 1.94
C GLY A 9 8.67 -3.04 1.98
N GLY A 10 8.38 -4.33 2.03
CA GLY A 10 7.02 -4.81 2.23
C GLY A 10 6.96 -6.32 2.43
N LYS A 11 5.85 -6.79 3.00
CA LYS A 11 5.62 -8.20 3.29
C LYS A 11 4.21 -8.61 2.88
N THR A 12 4.13 -9.63 2.03
CA THR A 12 2.87 -10.27 1.62
C THR A 12 2.51 -11.40 2.58
N GLY A 13 1.21 -11.71 2.66
CA GLY A 13 0.67 -12.86 3.35
C GLY A 13 -0.57 -13.41 2.65
N PHE A 14 -0.84 -14.70 2.85
CA PHE A 14 -2.06 -15.34 2.38
C PHE A 14 -2.38 -16.57 3.24
N THR A 15 -3.63 -16.69 3.66
CA THR A 15 -4.26 -17.95 4.10
C THR A 15 -5.69 -17.97 3.59
N ASP A 16 -6.37 -19.13 3.65
CA ASP A 16 -7.78 -19.19 3.26
C ASP A 16 -8.67 -18.29 4.12
N ILE A 17 -8.40 -18.22 5.43
CA ILE A 17 -9.16 -17.40 6.37
C ILE A 17 -8.80 -15.92 6.26
N ALA A 18 -7.51 -15.57 6.14
CA ALA A 18 -7.06 -14.17 6.11
C ALA A 18 -7.20 -13.52 4.72
N ARG A 19 -7.37 -14.34 3.67
CA ARG A 19 -7.24 -13.93 2.27
C ARG A 19 -5.90 -13.23 2.03
N LYS A 20 -5.76 -12.40 0.99
CA LYS A 20 -4.50 -11.68 0.72
C LYS A 20 -4.31 -10.58 1.76
N THR A 21 -3.10 -10.48 2.29
CA THR A 21 -2.66 -9.39 3.16
C THR A 21 -1.35 -8.82 2.64
N TYR A 22 -1.16 -7.51 2.81
CA TYR A 22 0.05 -6.84 2.38
C TYR A 22 0.32 -5.60 3.21
N VAL A 23 1.54 -5.51 3.76
CA VAL A 23 2.07 -4.29 4.36
C VAL A 23 3.27 -3.81 3.55
N VAL A 24 3.35 -2.52 3.26
CA VAL A 24 4.40 -1.92 2.43
C VAL A 24 4.69 -0.50 2.88
N ALA A 25 5.95 -0.10 2.76
CA ALA A 25 6.39 1.26 2.98
C ALA A 25 7.07 1.82 1.73
N ALA A 26 6.86 3.09 1.47
CA ALA A 26 7.51 3.84 0.41
C ALA A 26 7.94 5.23 0.91
N GLU A 27 8.98 5.76 0.29
CA GLU A 27 9.52 7.10 0.53
C GLU A 27 9.55 7.91 -0.77
N ARG A 28 9.12 9.17 -0.69
CA ARG A 28 9.23 10.16 -1.77
C ARG A 28 9.56 11.52 -1.15
N ASP A 29 10.65 12.15 -1.59
CA ASP A 29 11.08 13.48 -1.15
C ASP A 29 11.14 13.64 0.39
N GLY A 30 11.66 12.62 1.09
CA GLY A 30 11.77 12.59 2.55
C GLY A 30 10.48 12.28 3.32
N LYS A 31 9.32 12.26 2.63
CA LYS A 31 8.05 11.78 3.21
C LYS A 31 8.00 10.26 3.13
N ARG A 32 7.72 9.61 4.26
CA ARG A 32 7.54 8.15 4.35
C ARG A 32 6.10 7.80 4.68
N LEU A 33 5.55 6.86 3.93
CA LEU A 33 4.20 6.34 4.13
C LEU A 33 4.24 4.83 4.30
N VAL A 34 3.28 4.31 5.08
CA VAL A 34 3.03 2.88 5.25
C VAL A 34 1.59 2.59 4.88
N VAL A 35 1.38 1.57 4.06
CA VAL A 35 0.05 1.06 3.67
C VAL A 35 -0.08 -0.37 4.17
N SER A 36 -1.22 -0.68 4.80
CA SER A 36 -1.62 -2.03 5.20
C SER A 36 -2.96 -2.37 4.54
N MET A 37 -3.01 -3.48 3.82
CA MET A 37 -4.19 -3.99 3.14
C MET A 37 -4.48 -5.42 3.61
N MET A 38 -5.75 -5.72 3.85
CA MET A 38 -6.21 -6.95 4.48
C MET A 38 -7.43 -7.50 3.75
N TYR A 39 -7.64 -8.80 3.88
CA TYR A 39 -8.89 -9.49 3.52
C TYR A 39 -9.37 -9.28 2.08
N GLY A 40 -8.47 -9.29 1.09
CA GLY A 40 -8.87 -9.14 -0.31
C GLY A 40 -8.56 -10.36 -1.17
N LEU A 41 -9.29 -10.43 -2.28
CA LEU A 41 -9.06 -11.34 -3.39
C LEU A 41 -8.92 -10.51 -4.66
N VAL A 42 -7.97 -10.90 -5.52
CA VAL A 42 -7.85 -10.30 -6.84
C VAL A 42 -8.84 -11.04 -7.74
N HIS A 43 -9.75 -10.29 -8.35
CA HIS A 43 -10.70 -10.81 -9.31
C HIS A 43 -10.11 -10.67 -10.73
N GLU A 44 -10.49 -11.58 -11.62
CA GLU A 44 -10.07 -11.51 -13.03
C GLU A 44 -10.53 -10.18 -13.64
N GLY A 45 -9.62 -9.49 -14.34
CA GLY A 45 -9.84 -8.15 -14.87
C GLY A 45 -9.82 -7.01 -13.83
N GLY A 46 -9.70 -7.32 -12.54
CA GLY A 46 -9.62 -6.35 -11.46
C GLY A 46 -8.18 -5.92 -11.10
N PRO A 47 -8.02 -4.84 -10.32
CA PRO A 47 -6.71 -4.36 -9.89
C PRO A 47 -6.03 -5.37 -8.95
N THR A 48 -4.74 -5.57 -9.16
CA THR A 48 -3.91 -6.36 -8.24
C THR A 48 -3.67 -5.60 -6.95
N TYR A 49 -3.20 -6.30 -5.92
CA TYR A 49 -2.74 -5.67 -4.67
C TYR A 49 -1.60 -4.67 -4.89
N TRP A 50 -0.79 -4.84 -5.94
CA TRP A 50 0.27 -3.89 -6.26
C TRP A 50 -0.31 -2.59 -6.81
N ASP A 51 -1.31 -2.68 -7.69
CA ASP A 51 -2.00 -1.53 -8.27
C ASP A 51 -2.75 -0.74 -7.19
N GLN A 52 -3.37 -1.46 -6.23
CA GLN A 52 -4.03 -0.86 -5.08
C GLN A 52 -3.03 -0.15 -4.15
N ALA A 53 -1.90 -0.78 -3.82
CA ALA A 53 -0.86 -0.16 -3.00
C ALA A 53 -0.28 1.10 -3.67
N ALA A 54 0.03 1.02 -4.97
CA ALA A 54 0.50 2.15 -5.74
C ALA A 54 -0.51 3.31 -5.70
N SER A 55 -1.79 3.02 -5.93
CA SER A 55 -2.85 4.04 -5.88
C SER A 55 -2.98 4.70 -4.50
N LEU A 56 -2.88 3.92 -3.42
CA LEU A 56 -2.92 4.45 -2.05
C LEU A 56 -1.69 5.32 -1.74
N PHE A 57 -0.51 4.93 -2.20
CA PHE A 57 0.68 5.75 -2.06
C PHE A 57 0.59 7.03 -2.88
N ASP A 58 0.18 6.96 -4.15
CA ASP A 58 0.03 8.15 -4.99
C ASP A 58 -0.96 9.14 -4.36
N TRP A 59 -2.09 8.64 -3.84
CA TRP A 59 -3.04 9.48 -3.10
C TRP A 59 -2.41 10.08 -1.82
N GLY A 60 -1.71 9.27 -1.02
CA GLY A 60 -1.11 9.72 0.23
C GLY A 60 0.06 10.69 0.06
N PHE A 61 0.82 10.59 -1.05
CA PHE A 61 1.92 11.51 -1.36
C PHE A 61 1.44 12.85 -1.90
N VAL A 62 0.24 12.95 -2.47
CA VAL A 62 -0.39 14.23 -2.84
C VAL A 62 -0.76 15.06 -1.61
N ASN A 63 -1.10 14.42 -0.48
CA ASN A 63 -1.34 15.10 0.79
C ASN A 63 -0.02 15.72 1.30
N ASP A 64 -0.01 16.99 1.66
CA ASP A 64 1.18 17.71 2.14
C ASP A 64 1.51 17.46 3.63
N GLY A 65 0.66 16.68 4.32
CA GLY A 65 0.78 16.40 5.75
C GLY A 65 -0.05 17.32 6.65
N SER A 66 -0.76 18.30 6.09
CA SER A 66 -1.66 19.19 6.85
C SER A 66 -2.97 18.52 7.27
N SER A 67 -3.38 17.46 6.57
CA SER A 67 -4.63 16.75 6.81
C SER A 67 -4.38 15.34 7.32
N SER A 68 -4.89 15.03 8.51
CA SER A 68 -4.93 13.69 9.09
C SER A 68 -6.32 13.38 9.66
N VAL A 69 -6.63 12.09 9.77
CA VAL A 69 -7.92 11.61 10.31
C VAL A 69 -7.77 10.93 11.67
N GLY A 70 -6.56 10.94 12.25
CA GLY A 70 -6.21 10.28 13.50
C GLY A 70 -4.70 10.10 13.67
N SER A 71 -4.28 9.43 14.73
CA SER A 71 -2.89 9.03 15.02
C SER A 71 -2.81 7.53 15.30
N LEU A 72 -1.68 6.90 14.91
CA LEU A 72 -1.39 5.48 15.17
C LEU A 72 -1.04 5.23 16.64
#